data_AF-A0A1B7Z7K4-F1
#
_entry.id   AF-A0A1B7Z7K4-F1
#
_cell.length_a   1.000
_cell.length_b   1.000
_cell.length_c   1.000
_cell.angle_alpha   90.00
_cell.angle_beta   90.00
_cell.angle_gamma   90.00
#
_symmetry.space_group_name_H-M   'P 1'
#
loop_
_entity.id
_entity.type
_entity.pdbx_description
1 polymer ?
#
loop_
_entity_poly.entity_id
_entity_poly.type
_entity_poly.pdbx_seq_one_letter_code
_entity_poly.pdbx_strand_id
1 'polypeptide(L)'
;MNCPIFREAYNIKSLIASNKIDYVQNAELKSYISSFESMILDANQEDGFVRRLLNERFWPSTDGKLSALNSISNSERYQEFPKGTYASDYEWFFNNREMEDLTANIFSWKKENVIDEQIFMDKIKIMIQIIDDELKEK
;
A
#
# COMPACT_ATOMS: atom_id res chain seq x y z
N MET A 1 11.83 5.88 9.10
CA MET A 1 10.65 5.00 9.24
C MET A 1 11.14 3.58 9.42
N ASN A 2 11.06 3.03 10.64
CA ASN A 2 11.39 1.62 10.91
C ASN A 2 10.05 0.88 11.04
N CYS A 3 9.56 0.34 9.93
CA CYS A 3 8.43 -0.57 9.96
C CYS A 3 8.97 -2.00 10.21
N PRO A 4 8.55 -2.69 11.29
CA PRO A 4 9.07 -4.01 11.67
C PRO A 4 9.02 -5.05 10.53
N ILE A 5 7.98 -4.94 9.70
CA ILE A 5 7.71 -5.82 8.55
C ILE A 5 8.87 -5.81 7.53
N PHE A 6 9.52 -4.65 7.32
CA PHE A 6 10.64 -4.54 6.39
C PHE A 6 11.90 -5.27 6.86
N ARG A 7 12.10 -5.38 8.18
CA ARG A 7 13.28 -6.07 8.76
C ARG A 7 13.12 -7.59 8.68
N GLU A 8 11.91 -8.09 8.89
CA GLU A 8 11.58 -9.52 8.82
C GLU A 8 11.65 -10.03 7.38
N ALA A 9 11.16 -9.25 6.41
CA ALA A 9 11.28 -9.56 4.99
C ALA A 9 12.74 -9.70 4.51
N TYR A 10 13.65 -8.89 5.05
CA TYR A 10 15.08 -8.97 4.73
C TYR A 10 15.71 -10.29 5.22
N ASN A 11 15.32 -10.77 6.39
CA ASN A 11 15.83 -12.03 6.94
C ASN A 11 15.38 -13.24 6.12
N ILE A 12 14.13 -13.24 5.62
CA ILE A 12 13.61 -14.32 4.76
C ILE A 12 14.35 -14.34 3.43
N LYS A 13 14.59 -13.18 2.79
CA LYS A 13 15.41 -13.08 1.58
C LYS A 13 16.83 -13.59 1.79
N SER A 14 17.45 -13.28 2.93
CA SER A 14 18.77 -13.79 3.28
C SER A 14 18.78 -15.32 3.45
N LEU A 15 17.72 -15.87 4.05
CA LEU A 15 17.52 -17.32 4.19
C LEU A 15 17.41 -18.03 2.84
N ILE A 16 16.60 -17.51 1.92
CA ILE A 16 16.46 -18.02 0.55
C ILE A 16 17.80 -17.95 -0.19
N ALA A 17 18.45 -16.79 -0.20
CA ALA A 17 19.72 -16.57 -0.90
C ALA A 17 20.88 -17.40 -0.35
N SER A 18 20.79 -17.84 0.91
CA SER A 18 21.83 -18.65 1.56
C SER A 18 21.73 -20.16 1.29
N ASN A 19 20.74 -20.62 0.49
CA ASN A 19 20.38 -22.04 0.28
C ASN A 19 20.09 -22.82 1.58
N LYS A 20 19.96 -22.14 2.72
CA LYS A 20 19.66 -22.79 4.00
C LYS A 20 18.22 -23.29 4.10
N ILE A 21 17.38 -22.88 3.15
CA ILE A 21 16.01 -23.37 2.98
C ILE A 21 15.95 -24.90 2.79
N ASP A 22 17.01 -25.52 2.25
CA ASP A 22 17.07 -26.97 2.06
C ASP A 22 17.23 -27.76 3.37
N TYR A 23 17.64 -27.09 4.45
CA TYR A 23 17.69 -27.69 5.78
C TYR A 23 16.33 -27.69 6.48
N VAL A 24 15.34 -26.94 5.97
CA VAL A 24 13.97 -26.94 6.48
C VAL A 24 13.29 -28.23 6.02
N GLN A 25 13.07 -29.16 6.96
CA GLN A 25 12.43 -30.45 6.69
C GLN A 25 10.91 -30.33 6.47
N ASN A 26 10.32 -29.29 7.06
CA ASN A 26 8.89 -29.03 6.94
C ASN A 26 8.53 -28.50 5.55
N ALA A 27 7.85 -29.34 4.78
CA ALA A 27 7.46 -29.04 3.40
C ALA A 27 6.53 -27.82 3.30
N GLU A 28 5.67 -27.60 4.29
CA GLU A 28 4.72 -26.50 4.33
C GLU A 28 5.45 -25.17 4.63
N LEU A 29 6.32 -25.14 5.64
CA LEU A 29 7.17 -23.98 5.93
C LEU A 29 8.10 -23.64 4.74
N LYS A 30 8.66 -24.68 4.10
CA LYS A 30 9.51 -24.52 2.90
C LYS A 30 8.73 -23.90 1.73
N SER A 31 7.48 -24.33 1.53
CA SER A 31 6.59 -23.78 0.49
C SER A 31 6.29 -22.30 0.75
N TYR A 32 5.97 -21.93 1.99
CA TYR A 32 5.70 -20.54 2.35
C TYR A 32 6.91 -19.63 2.16
N ILE A 33 8.08 -20.03 2.64
CA ILE A 33 9.33 -19.28 2.46
C ILE A 33 9.63 -19.11 0.96
N SER A 34 9.44 -20.15 0.15
CA SER A 34 9.69 -20.08 -1.29
C SER A 34 8.71 -19.12 -2.01
N SER A 35 7.45 -19.06 -1.56
CA SER A 35 6.45 -18.16 -2.14
C SER A 35 6.62 -16.68 -1.75
N PHE A 36 7.48 -16.39 -0.78
CA PHE A 36 7.64 -15.06 -0.21
C PHE A 36 8.13 -14.01 -1.23
N GLU A 37 9.02 -14.39 -2.14
CA GLU A 37 9.48 -13.47 -3.19
C GLU A 37 8.37 -13.10 -4.16
N SER A 38 7.51 -14.05 -4.53
CA SER A 38 6.34 -13.78 -5.36
C SER A 38 5.39 -12.80 -4.68
N MET A 39 5.09 -12.99 -3.39
CA MET A 39 4.24 -12.07 -2.64
C MET A 39 4.81 -10.64 -2.57
N ILE A 40 6.13 -10.51 -2.48
CA ILE A 40 6.79 -9.18 -2.55
C ILE A 40 6.71 -8.58 -3.96
N LEU A 41 6.87 -9.38 -5.01
CA LEU A 41 6.76 -8.91 -6.38
C LEU A 41 5.35 -8.40 -6.69
N ASP A 42 4.33 -9.13 -6.26
CA ASP A 42 2.92 -8.76 -6.42
C ASP A 42 2.64 -7.41 -5.73
N ALA A 43 3.07 -7.24 -4.48
CA ALA A 43 2.93 -5.98 -3.74
C ALA A 43 3.63 -4.77 -4.42
N ASN A 44 4.79 -4.99 -5.05
CA ASN A 44 5.48 -3.92 -5.79
C ASN A 44 4.79 -3.57 -7.11
N GLN A 45 4.16 -4.54 -7.79
CA GLN A 45 3.39 -4.29 -9.00
C GLN A 45 2.12 -3.47 -8.70
N GLU A 46 1.48 -3.76 -7.57
CA GLU A 46 0.30 -3.01 -7.10
C GLU A 46 0.62 -1.56 -6.74
N ASP A 47 1.77 -1.27 -6.12
CA ASP A 47 2.25 0.12 -5.90
C ASP A 47 2.37 0.87 -7.25
N GLY A 48 2.82 0.18 -8.30
CA GLY A 48 2.90 0.72 -9.65
C GLY A 48 1.54 1.12 -10.23
N PHE A 49 0.48 0.34 -9.96
CA PHE A 49 -0.87 0.65 -10.42
C PHE A 49 -1.42 1.92 -9.76
N VAL A 50 -1.28 2.05 -8.43
CA VAL A 50 -1.76 3.24 -7.70
C VAL A 50 -1.00 4.49 -8.09
N ARG A 51 0.33 4.39 -8.23
CA ARG A 51 1.14 5.52 -8.70
C ARG A 51 0.68 6.02 -10.06
N ARG A 52 0.34 5.12 -11.00
CA ARG A 52 -0.21 5.52 -12.30
C ARG A 52 -1.60 6.15 -12.15
N LEU A 53 -2.50 5.51 -11.39
CA LEU A 53 -3.84 6.03 -11.16
C LEU A 53 -3.82 7.45 -10.57
N LEU A 54 -2.93 7.70 -9.61
CA LEU A 54 -2.77 9.01 -8.97
C LEU A 54 -2.08 10.03 -9.88
N ASN A 55 -0.93 9.68 -10.46
CA ASN A 55 -0.11 10.63 -11.22
C ASN A 55 -0.63 10.91 -12.63
N GLU A 56 -1.27 9.93 -13.27
CA GLU A 56 -1.71 10.03 -14.67
C GLU A 56 -3.19 10.38 -14.80
N ARG A 57 -4.02 10.14 -13.77
CA ARG A 57 -5.45 10.45 -13.80
C ARG A 57 -5.88 11.41 -12.69
N PHE A 58 -5.68 11.05 -11.42
CA PHE A 58 -6.23 11.84 -10.31
C PHE A 58 -5.67 13.26 -10.22
N TRP A 59 -4.34 13.43 -10.21
CA TRP A 59 -3.74 14.76 -10.13
C TRP A 59 -4.08 15.63 -11.33
N PRO A 60 -3.94 15.16 -12.59
CA PRO A 60 -4.37 15.94 -13.75
C PRO A 60 -5.84 16.35 -13.71
N SER A 61 -6.75 15.48 -13.23
CA SER A 61 -8.19 15.78 -13.21
C SER A 61 -8.59 16.72 -12.07
N THR A 62 -7.79 16.81 -11.00
CA THR A 62 -8.05 17.67 -9.83
C THR A 62 -7.20 18.94 -9.78
N ASP A 63 -6.18 19.05 -10.62
CA ASP A 63 -5.30 20.21 -10.72
C ASP A 63 -6.11 21.49 -11.00
N GLY A 64 -5.86 22.53 -10.21
CA GLY A 64 -6.60 23.80 -10.26
C GLY A 64 -8.05 23.77 -9.75
N LYS A 65 -8.63 22.59 -9.46
CA LYS A 65 -10.01 22.44 -8.93
C LYS A 65 -10.05 22.12 -7.44
N LEU A 66 -9.03 21.41 -6.95
CA LEU A 66 -8.78 21.18 -5.55
C LEU A 66 -7.47 21.87 -5.15
N SER A 67 -7.56 22.88 -4.30
CA SER A 67 -6.38 23.53 -3.74
C SER A 67 -6.01 22.87 -2.41
N ALA A 68 -4.88 22.16 -2.38
CA ALA A 68 -4.24 21.72 -1.13
C ALA A 68 -3.53 22.88 -0.39
N LEU A 69 -3.37 24.03 -1.05
CA LEU A 69 -2.66 25.22 -0.56
C LEU A 69 -3.57 26.26 0.11
N ASN A 70 -4.83 25.91 0.41
CA ASN A 70 -5.76 26.81 1.10
C ASN A 70 -5.42 27.09 2.58
N SER A 71 -4.25 26.69 3.05
CA SER A 71 -3.68 27.16 4.32
C SER A 71 -2.89 28.46 4.16
N ILE A 72 -3.20 29.32 3.18
CA ILE A 72 -2.77 30.72 3.25
C ILE A 72 -3.48 31.30 4.46
N SER A 73 -2.74 31.35 5.58
CA SER A 73 -3.17 31.97 6.82
C SER A 73 -3.80 33.33 6.50
N ASN A 74 -4.99 33.59 7.02
CA ASN A 74 -5.63 34.91 7.03
C ASN A 74 -4.74 35.91 7.79
N SER A 75 -3.62 36.31 7.20
CA SER A 75 -2.89 37.49 7.62
C SER A 75 -3.57 38.67 6.95
N GLU A 76 -3.84 39.72 7.73
CA GLU A 76 -4.63 40.90 7.34
C GLU A 76 -4.12 41.62 6.07
N ARG A 77 -2.98 41.22 5.51
CA ARG A 77 -2.39 41.78 4.28
C ARG A 77 -2.98 41.26 2.97
N TYR A 78 -3.73 40.16 2.98
CA TYR A 78 -4.30 39.56 1.76
C TYR A 78 -5.82 39.40 1.87
N GLN A 79 -6.54 40.50 2.13
CA GLN A 79 -8.00 40.48 2.26
C GLN A 79 -8.76 40.37 0.92
N GLU A 80 -8.12 40.68 -0.20
CA GLU A 80 -8.74 40.63 -1.53
C GLU A 80 -8.08 39.56 -2.39
N PHE A 81 -8.55 38.32 -2.26
CA PHE A 81 -8.29 37.29 -3.27
C PHE A 81 -9.22 37.53 -4.47
N PRO A 82 -8.73 37.48 -5.72
CA PRO A 82 -9.59 37.57 -6.88
C PRO A 82 -10.65 36.47 -6.84
N LYS A 83 -11.92 36.78 -7.13
CA LYS A 83 -13.02 35.79 -7.17
C LYS A 83 -12.64 34.64 -8.11
N GLY A 84 -12.62 33.42 -7.59
CA GLY A 84 -12.26 32.19 -8.32
C GLY A 84 -10.81 31.75 -8.14
N THR A 85 -10.00 32.48 -7.38
CA THR A 85 -8.63 32.06 -7.08
C THR A 85 -8.65 31.22 -5.81
N TYR A 86 -8.48 29.90 -5.95
CA TYR A 86 -8.26 28.95 -4.86
C TYR A 86 -9.47 28.52 -4.00
N ALA A 87 -10.71 28.58 -4.48
CA ALA A 87 -11.81 27.86 -3.81
C ALA A 87 -11.86 26.42 -4.33
N SER A 88 -11.62 25.43 -3.46
CA SER A 88 -11.80 24.02 -3.83
C SER A 88 -13.26 23.79 -4.21
N ASP A 89 -13.51 23.33 -5.44
CA ASP A 89 -14.84 23.05 -5.95
C ASP A 89 -15.26 21.62 -5.55
N TYR A 90 -15.62 21.46 -4.28
CA TYR A 90 -16.07 20.18 -3.74
C TYR A 90 -17.42 19.75 -4.33
N GLU A 91 -18.26 20.70 -4.76
CA GLU A 91 -19.53 20.38 -5.42
C GLU A 91 -19.29 19.73 -6.79
N TRP A 92 -18.35 20.27 -7.59
CA TRP A 92 -17.88 19.61 -8.79
C TRP A 92 -17.28 18.24 -8.47
N PHE A 93 -16.41 18.14 -7.45
CA PHE A 93 -15.71 16.90 -7.12
C PHE A 93 -16.68 15.74 -6.82
N PHE A 94 -17.71 15.96 -6.00
CA PHE A 94 -18.66 14.91 -5.63
C PHE A 94 -19.74 14.64 -6.68
N ASN A 95 -19.98 15.57 -7.60
CA ASN A 95 -20.95 15.40 -8.69
C ASN A 95 -20.32 14.97 -10.03
N ASN A 96 -18.99 14.84 -10.09
CA ASN A 96 -18.29 14.51 -11.31
C ASN A 96 -18.13 12.98 -11.47
N ARG A 97 -18.61 12.44 -12.59
CA ARG A 97 -18.55 11.01 -12.92
C ARG A 97 -17.13 10.45 -13.07
N GLU A 98 -16.18 11.25 -13.53
CA GLU A 98 -14.77 10.87 -13.61
C GLU A 98 -14.16 10.73 -12.21
N MET A 99 -14.52 11.64 -11.29
CA MET A 99 -14.09 11.53 -9.89
C MET A 99 -14.75 10.36 -9.18
N GLU A 100 -16.00 10.07 -9.49
CA GLU A 100 -16.71 8.87 -9.02
C GLU A 100 -15.97 7.59 -9.48
N ASP A 101 -15.64 7.47 -10.77
CA ASP A 101 -14.87 6.35 -11.33
C ASP A 101 -13.49 6.21 -10.67
N LEU A 102 -12.73 7.30 -10.56
CA LEU A 102 -11.42 7.29 -9.92
C LEU A 102 -11.50 6.86 -8.45
N THR A 103 -12.49 7.38 -7.72
CA THR A 103 -12.71 7.05 -6.33
C THR A 103 -13.10 5.58 -6.17
N ALA A 104 -13.99 5.06 -7.02
CA ALA A 104 -14.37 3.65 -7.03
C ALA A 104 -13.17 2.73 -7.30
N ASN A 105 -12.31 3.09 -8.25
CA ASN A 105 -11.08 2.34 -8.56
C ASN A 105 -10.11 2.32 -7.37
N ILE A 106 -9.89 3.46 -6.71
CA ILE A 106 -9.06 3.55 -5.49
C ILE A 106 -9.65 2.68 -4.36
N PHE A 107 -10.96 2.73 -4.15
CA PHE A 107 -11.62 1.94 -3.11
C PHE A 107 -11.58 0.43 -3.38
N SER A 108 -11.76 0.01 -4.64
CA SER A 108 -11.64 -1.39 -5.03
C SER A 108 -10.23 -1.92 -4.75
N TRP A 109 -9.22 -1.18 -5.22
CA TRP A 109 -7.81 -1.52 -4.97
C TRP A 109 -7.49 -1.59 -3.48
N LYS A 110 -7.95 -0.62 -2.68
CA LYS A 110 -7.75 -0.62 -1.23
C LYS A 110 -8.37 -1.84 -0.57
N LYS A 111 -9.56 -2.26 -1.01
CA LYS A 111 -10.24 -3.44 -0.47
C LYS A 111 -9.46 -4.71 -0.77
N GLU A 112 -8.97 -4.87 -1.99
CA GLU A 112 -8.12 -6.00 -2.40
C GLU A 112 -6.83 -6.03 -1.57
N ASN A 113 -6.15 -4.90 -1.43
CA ASN A 113 -4.92 -4.78 -0.63
C ASN A 113 -5.11 -5.19 0.84
N VAL A 114 -6.21 -4.79 1.47
CA VAL A 114 -6.51 -5.19 2.86
C VAL A 114 -6.73 -6.70 2.98
N ILE A 115 -7.33 -7.33 1.96
CA ILE A 115 -7.52 -8.79 1.93
C ILE A 115 -6.17 -9.49 1.76
N ASP A 116 -5.33 -9.02 0.84
CA ASP A 116 -4.02 -9.62 0.59
C ASP A 116 -3.06 -9.45 1.78
N GLU A 117 -3.09 -8.30 2.45
CA GLU A 117 -2.36 -8.07 3.70
C GLU A 117 -2.82 -9.06 4.78
N GLN A 118 -4.14 -9.28 4.92
CA GLN A 118 -4.68 -10.23 5.89
C GLN A 118 -4.23 -11.67 5.59
N ILE A 119 -4.29 -12.09 4.31
CA ILE A 119 -3.82 -13.41 3.87
C ILE A 119 -2.33 -13.56 4.18
N PHE A 120 -1.52 -12.55 3.89
CA PHE A 120 -0.09 -12.56 4.18
C PHE A 120 0.19 -12.70 5.68
N MET A 121 -0.50 -11.93 6.52
CA MET A 121 -0.38 -12.00 7.97
C MET A 121 -0.78 -13.36 8.53
N ASP A 122 -1.84 -13.98 8.00
CA ASP A 122 -2.26 -15.30 8.44
C ASP A 122 -1.26 -16.39 8.02
N LYS A 123 -0.64 -16.28 6.84
CA LYS A 123 0.48 -17.14 6.45
C LYS A 123 1.69 -16.98 7.38
N ILE A 124 2.04 -15.75 7.78
CA ILE A 124 3.12 -15.52 8.77
C ILE A 124 2.80 -16.18 10.10
N LYS A 125 1.56 -16.05 10.60
CA LYS A 125 1.16 -16.71 11.86
C LYS A 125 1.29 -18.23 11.77
N ILE A 126 0.87 -18.83 10.65
CA ILE A 126 1.02 -20.28 10.42
C ILE A 126 2.49 -20.67 10.44
N MET A 127 3.36 -19.90 9.76
CA MET A 127 4.81 -20.15 9.80
C MET A 127 5.38 -20.10 11.21
N ILE A 128 5.01 -19.09 12.00
CA ILE A 128 5.44 -18.95 13.40
C ILE A 128 4.96 -20.14 14.24
N GLN A 129 3.69 -20.54 14.08
CA GLN A 129 3.11 -21.67 14.81
C GLN A 129 3.88 -22.97 14.52
N ILE A 130 4.16 -23.25 13.24
CA ILE A 130 4.94 -24.42 12.83
C ILE A 130 6.34 -24.41 13.48
N ILE A 131 7.01 -23.26 13.48
CA ILE A 131 8.34 -23.10 14.10
C ILE A 131 8.26 -23.35 15.62
N ASP A 132 7.27 -22.77 16.29
CA ASP A 132 7.09 -22.93 17.74
C ASP A 132 6.82 -24.37 18.13
N ASP A 133 6.05 -25.11 17.32
CA ASP A 133 5.76 -26.52 17.56
C ASP A 133 7.01 -27.39 17.34
N GLU A 134 7.79 -27.14 16.28
CA GLU A 134 9.07 -27.83 16.04
C GLU A 134 10.12 -27.55 17.13
N LEU A 135 10.11 -26.35 17.73
CA LEU A 135 11.01 -26.00 18.82
C LEU A 135 10.62 -26.66 20.15
N LYS A 136 9.32 -26.95 20.38
CA LYS A 136 8.82 -27.63 21.59
C LYS A 136 9.00 -29.14 21.56
N GLU A 137 9.09 -29.74 20.36
CA GLU A 137 9.36 -31.19 20.21
C GLU A 137 10.85 -31.56 20.42
N LYS A 138 11.73 -30.58 20.68
CA LYS A 138 13.14 -30.78 21.05
C LYS A 138 13.38 -30.61 22.56
#